data_AF-E4XWY3-F1
#
_entry.id   AF-E4XWY3-F1
#
_cell.length_a   1.000
_cell.length_b   1.000
_cell.length_c   1.000
_cell.angle_alpha   90.00
_cell.angle_beta   90.00
_cell.angle_gamma   90.00
#
_symmetry.space_group_name_H-M   'P 1'
#
loop_
_entity.id
_entity.type
_entity.pdbx_description
1 polymer ?
#
loop_
_entity_poly.entity_id
_entity_poly.type
_entity_poly.pdbx_seq_one_letter_code
_entity_poly.pdbx_strand_id
1 'polypeptide(L)'
;MLDVTVETKLENDQIDVSWEWKGEGCAPTGYLIKWADREEQLAADKRKYQLPIEDQTALVVTLQTMGESSVEYNSFVNIRGPKLDKAKEEAMTLIMRRKAELLRDIARVRRDLEENAREVAFFTDPERFKERSEQNKHRELKTAVRKFNQKPKKGLEQFILHNYVDDSPKSITKFLLNQKGLSKSAIGELLGEPDQKYLDILEQFVVAIDFKGLDLVEALRRYLSKFKLPGEAQKIDRIIETFSKGFMSCNPTDFSSSDTCYVIAFSIILLNTSLHNPNVKEKPTEDRFIRMCAGIDGGNDLPSSQLGSYFKSINKNPFKLPEEEDQAFANVLYNPDKEGFLYKLGGKIKGWKRRWIVLTEKTLYYFEEAKDREPKGIIPLNNVQVRKCDEKGRNFCFELYKEQEIPMMTIKDVKINPDGKVIDGNLGTKSPIIRFSAPTEDDLDDWVSTIKKCLGRDPMYDLIADRRRRAGSIRQPTQPKSSDVPSTK
;
A
#
# COMPACT_ATOMS: atom_id res chain seq x y z
N MET A 1 84.37 15.73 6.85
CA MET A 1 85.20 16.66 7.63
C MET A 1 84.30 17.26 8.69
N LEU A 2 84.83 17.53 9.90
CA LEU A 2 84.09 18.28 10.91
C LEU A 2 84.02 19.73 10.42
N ASP A 3 82.92 20.12 9.79
CA ASP A 3 82.80 21.45 9.19
C ASP A 3 82.43 22.52 10.23
N VAL A 4 82.05 22.10 11.44
CA VAL A 4 81.79 22.97 12.59
C VAL A 4 82.44 22.37 13.84
N THR A 5 83.20 23.18 14.59
CA THR A 5 83.66 22.84 15.94
C THR A 5 82.73 23.49 16.95
N VAL A 6 82.11 22.72 17.84
CA VAL A 6 81.26 23.24 18.93
C VAL A 6 82.00 23.10 20.24
N GLU A 7 82.17 24.20 20.95
CA GLU A 7 82.73 24.24 22.30
C GLU A 7 81.65 24.72 23.27
N THR A 8 81.53 24.00 24.38
CA THR A 8 80.65 24.36 25.48
C THR A 8 81.47 24.56 26.74
N LYS A 9 81.30 25.71 27.39
CA LYS A 9 81.95 26.05 28.66
C LYS A 9 80.92 26.43 29.70
N LEU A 10 81.13 25.96 30.92
CA LEU A 10 80.34 26.36 32.08
C LEU A 10 81.08 27.49 32.79
N GLU A 11 80.59 28.72 32.67
CA GLU A 11 81.19 29.91 33.30
C GLU A 11 80.07 30.78 33.91
N ASN A 12 80.27 31.27 35.14
CA ASN A 12 79.37 32.23 35.80
C ASN A 12 77.87 31.85 35.79
N ASP A 13 77.54 30.61 36.15
CA ASP A 13 76.17 30.08 36.15
C ASP A 13 75.44 30.12 34.79
N GLN A 14 76.20 30.13 33.69
CA GLN A 14 75.69 29.99 32.32
C GLN A 14 76.50 28.97 31.53
N ILE A 15 75.86 28.38 30.52
CA ILE A 15 76.53 27.49 29.57
C ILE A 15 76.76 28.29 28.29
N ASP A 16 78.01 28.67 28.08
CA ASP A 16 78.44 29.34 26.86
C ASP A 16 78.69 28.29 25.78
N VAL A 17 77.87 28.33 24.75
CA VAL A 17 78.01 27.53 23.54
C VAL A 17 78.61 28.41 22.47
N SER A 18 79.73 28.00 21.91
CA SER A 18 80.36 28.68 20.79
C SER A 18 80.69 27.70 19.68
N TRP A 19 80.62 28.17 18.44
CA TRP A 19 80.97 27.33 17.32
C TRP A 19 81.62 28.10 16.19
N GLU A 20 82.48 27.41 15.46
CA GLU A 20 83.22 27.95 14.34
C GLU A 20 83.05 27.03 13.13
N TRP A 21 82.63 27.61 12.01
CA TRP A 21 82.54 26.90 10.73
C TRP A 21 83.90 26.94 10.03
N LYS A 22 84.42 25.76 9.68
CA LYS A 22 85.77 25.54 9.11
C LYS A 22 85.76 24.78 7.78
N GLY A 23 84.58 24.50 7.21
CA GLY A 23 84.45 23.77 5.95
C GLY A 23 84.77 24.61 4.72
N GLU A 24 85.09 23.95 3.59
CA GLU A 24 85.25 24.60 2.27
C GLU A 24 83.94 24.61 1.45
N GLY A 25 82.83 24.11 2.02
CA GLY A 25 81.52 23.99 1.35
C GLY A 25 80.63 25.24 1.43
N CYS A 26 79.36 25.11 1.07
CA CYS A 26 78.38 26.19 1.27
C CYS A 26 78.14 26.45 2.76
N ALA A 27 78.26 27.72 3.17
CA ALA A 27 78.00 28.12 4.54
C ALA A 27 76.53 27.83 4.94
N PRO A 28 76.27 27.41 6.20
CA PRO A 28 74.92 27.19 6.68
C PRO A 28 74.05 28.45 6.55
N THR A 29 72.79 28.27 6.17
CA THR A 29 71.81 29.38 6.12
C THR A 29 71.27 29.77 7.49
N GLY A 30 71.62 28.99 8.52
CA GLY A 30 71.28 29.21 9.92
C GLY A 30 71.71 28.01 10.76
N TYR A 31 71.41 28.10 12.05
CA TYR A 31 71.65 27.01 13.00
C TYR A 31 70.39 26.73 13.80
N LEU A 32 70.16 25.48 14.19
CA LEU A 32 69.14 25.13 15.17
C LEU A 32 69.87 24.59 16.40
N ILE A 33 69.82 25.32 17.50
CA ILE A 33 70.38 24.89 18.78
C ILE A 33 69.30 24.19 19.60
N LYS A 34 69.59 23.00 20.12
CA LYS A 34 68.67 22.20 20.94
C LYS A 34 69.33 21.84 22.26
N TRP A 35 68.55 21.94 23.34
CA TRP A 35 68.98 21.55 24.67
C TRP A 35 67.75 21.12 25.47
N ALA A 36 67.88 20.08 26.29
CA ALA A 36 66.75 19.50 27.01
C ALA A 36 65.56 19.19 26.07
N ASP A 37 64.42 19.85 26.28
CA ASP A 37 63.20 19.79 25.46
C ASP A 37 62.98 21.05 24.60
N ARG A 38 63.95 21.97 24.57
CA ARG A 38 63.89 23.25 23.86
C ARG A 38 64.72 23.23 22.59
N GLU A 39 64.29 24.04 21.64
CA GLU A 39 65.05 24.34 20.43
C GLU A 39 64.86 25.80 20.03
N GLU A 40 65.90 26.40 19.47
CA GLU A 40 65.87 27.76 18.96
C GLU A 40 66.63 27.87 17.64
N GLN A 41 65.99 28.52 16.67
CA GLN A 41 66.60 28.79 15.37
C GLN A 41 67.39 30.10 15.43
N LEU A 42 68.65 30.03 15.02
CA LEU A 42 69.63 31.10 15.04
C LEU A 42 70.03 31.49 13.61
N ALA A 43 70.32 32.77 13.43
CA ALA A 43 70.77 33.32 12.15
C ALA A 43 72.17 32.81 11.74
N ALA A 44 72.47 32.88 10.44
CA ALA A 44 73.70 32.37 9.84
C ALA A 44 75.00 33.04 10.35
N ASP A 45 74.91 34.24 10.92
CA ASP A 45 76.01 35.05 11.44
C ASP A 45 76.30 34.79 12.93
N LYS A 46 75.35 34.20 13.68
CA LYS A 46 75.55 33.82 15.08
C LYS A 46 76.63 32.74 15.23
N ARG A 47 77.55 32.95 16.17
CA ARG A 47 78.64 32.00 16.51
C ARG A 47 78.70 31.66 18.00
N LYS A 48 77.87 32.31 18.81
CA LYS A 48 77.79 32.09 20.26
C LYS A 48 76.33 32.16 20.73
N TYR A 49 76.00 31.34 21.72
CA TYR A 49 74.69 31.31 22.36
C TYR A 49 74.87 30.94 23.83
N GLN A 50 74.14 31.61 24.72
CA GLN A 50 74.20 31.36 26.16
C GLN A 50 72.95 30.62 26.57
N LEU A 51 73.12 29.44 27.18
CA LEU A 51 72.01 28.66 27.70
C LEU A 51 71.89 28.91 29.21
N PRO A 52 70.66 29.05 29.74
CA PRO A 52 70.44 29.10 31.18
C PRO A 52 70.80 27.75 31.82
N ILE A 53 71.39 27.77 33.02
CA ILE A 53 71.52 26.56 33.82
C ILE A 53 70.14 26.19 34.36
N GLU A 54 69.63 25.05 33.94
CA GLU A 54 68.44 24.42 34.53
C GLU A 54 68.85 23.47 35.67
N ASP A 55 67.90 22.96 36.46
CA ASP A 55 68.14 22.02 37.57
C ASP A 55 68.64 20.62 37.14
N GLN A 56 69.16 20.50 35.92
CA GLN A 56 69.67 19.26 35.36
C GLN A 56 71.12 19.02 35.82
N THR A 57 71.48 17.75 36.00
CA THR A 57 72.85 17.37 36.40
C THR A 57 73.85 17.42 35.25
N ALA A 58 73.38 17.21 34.03
CA ALA A 58 74.13 17.35 32.80
C ALA A 58 73.17 17.52 31.62
N LEU A 59 73.68 18.06 30.51
CA LEU A 59 72.88 18.39 29.33
C LEU A 59 73.65 18.08 28.04
N VAL A 60 72.96 17.66 26.98
CA VAL A 60 73.52 17.57 25.63
C VAL A 60 73.01 18.76 24.84
N VAL A 61 73.94 19.59 24.37
CA VAL A 61 73.66 20.68 23.44
C VAL A 61 73.85 20.13 22.03
N THR A 62 72.80 20.18 21.22
CA THR A 62 72.87 19.85 19.79
C THR A 62 72.88 21.14 18.98
N LEU A 63 73.89 21.32 18.14
CA LEU A 63 73.89 22.36 17.11
C LEU A 63 73.68 21.69 15.75
N GLN A 64 72.59 22.01 15.08
CA GLN A 64 72.27 21.49 13.76
C GLN A 64 72.47 22.58 12.71
N THR A 65 73.21 22.31 11.63
CA THR A 65 73.30 23.22 10.49
C THR A 65 72.01 23.20 9.67
N MET A 66 71.59 24.37 9.19
CA MET A 66 70.48 24.53 8.25
C MET A 66 71.01 24.83 6.85
N GLY A 67 70.39 24.28 5.80
CA GLY A 67 70.83 24.45 4.40
C GLY A 67 70.70 23.16 3.58
N GLU A 68 71.45 23.04 2.49
CA GLU A 68 71.44 21.87 1.59
C GLU A 68 71.89 20.57 2.28
N SER A 69 72.73 20.66 3.31
CA SER A 69 73.14 19.53 4.13
C SER A 69 73.01 19.88 5.61
N SER A 70 72.17 19.12 6.31
CA SER A 70 71.98 19.29 7.74
C SER A 70 72.84 18.29 8.50
N VAL A 71 73.76 18.81 9.31
CA VAL A 71 74.67 18.02 10.13
C VAL A 71 74.47 18.42 11.59
N GLU A 72 74.31 17.44 12.46
CA GLU A 72 74.15 17.63 13.90
C GLU A 72 75.48 17.43 14.63
N TYR A 73 75.82 18.41 15.45
CA TYR A 73 77.00 18.40 16.31
C TYR A 73 76.53 18.39 17.77
N ASN A 74 76.92 17.36 18.52
CA ASN A 74 76.52 17.20 19.90
C ASN A 74 77.70 17.53 20.82
N SER A 75 77.44 18.34 21.84
CA SER A 75 78.38 18.60 22.94
C SER A 75 77.73 18.26 24.27
N PHE A 76 78.45 17.54 25.11
CA PHE A 76 78.01 17.21 26.46
C PHE A 76 78.51 18.27 27.43
N VAL A 77 77.60 18.71 28.31
CA VAL A 77 77.89 19.68 29.37
C VAL A 77 77.54 19.05 30.70
N ASN A 78 78.56 18.77 31.49
CA ASN A 78 78.38 18.36 32.87
C ASN A 78 78.13 19.60 33.75
N ILE A 79 76.97 19.70 34.38
CA ILE A 79 76.55 20.88 35.13
C ILE A 79 76.80 20.68 36.63
N ARG A 80 76.30 19.56 37.19
CA ARG A 80 76.36 19.27 38.65
C ARG A 80 76.90 17.86 38.97
N GLY A 81 77.42 17.12 37.99
CA GLY A 81 77.92 15.74 38.14
C GLY A 81 79.44 15.61 38.32
N PRO A 82 79.96 14.42 38.67
CA PRO A 82 81.40 14.17 38.76
C PRO A 82 82.09 14.36 37.40
N LYS A 83 83.36 14.80 37.39
CA LYS A 83 84.14 14.93 36.14
C LYS A 83 84.23 13.57 35.45
N LEU A 84 83.78 13.52 34.20
CA LEU A 84 83.81 12.34 33.36
C LEU A 84 85.05 12.38 32.47
N ASP A 85 85.55 11.20 32.11
CA ASP A 85 86.53 11.09 31.04
C ASP A 85 85.82 11.15 29.67
N LYS A 86 86.59 11.45 28.62
CA LYS A 86 86.06 11.65 27.26
C LYS A 86 85.22 10.47 26.76
N ALA A 87 85.62 9.24 27.08
CA ALA A 87 84.90 8.03 26.67
C ALA A 87 83.52 7.93 27.36
N LYS A 88 83.42 8.31 28.63
CA LYS A 88 82.14 8.36 29.35
C LYS A 88 81.26 9.51 28.90
N GLU A 89 81.82 10.66 28.53
CA GLU A 89 81.06 11.78 27.96
C GLU A 89 80.45 11.42 26.60
N GLU A 90 81.23 10.75 25.73
CA GLU A 90 80.74 10.21 24.45
C GLU A 90 79.62 9.17 24.66
N ALA A 91 79.80 8.24 25.62
CA ALA A 91 78.78 7.26 25.97
C ALA A 91 77.50 7.90 26.55
N MET A 92 77.64 8.92 27.41
CA MET A 92 76.50 9.63 27.99
C MET A 92 75.72 10.41 26.93
N THR A 93 76.43 11.04 25.98
CA THR A 93 75.82 11.73 24.84
C THR A 93 74.97 10.77 24.01
N LEU A 94 75.49 9.56 23.75
CA LEU A 94 74.76 8.53 23.01
C LEU A 94 73.52 8.05 23.78
N ILE A 95 73.63 7.81 25.08
CA ILE A 95 72.51 7.40 25.93
C ILE A 95 71.41 8.47 25.96
N MET A 96 71.78 9.74 26.15
CA MET A 96 70.83 10.85 26.19
C MET A 96 70.13 11.07 24.85
N ARG A 97 70.85 10.96 23.72
CA ARG A 97 70.27 10.96 22.38
C ARG A 97 69.25 9.84 22.22
N ARG A 98 69.65 8.62 22.60
CA ARG A 98 68.77 7.45 22.50
C ARG A 98 67.53 7.58 23.37
N LYS A 99 67.66 8.16 24.57
CA LYS A 99 66.55 8.49 25.46
C LYS A 99 65.58 9.49 24.80
N ALA A 100 66.09 10.54 24.17
CA ALA A 100 65.26 11.53 23.47
C ALA A 100 64.50 10.93 22.26
N GLU A 101 65.15 10.03 21.50
CA GLU A 101 64.50 9.27 20.43
C GLU A 101 63.36 8.40 20.96
N LEU A 102 63.61 7.62 22.02
CA LEU A 102 62.60 6.75 22.62
C LEU A 102 61.40 7.55 23.15
N LEU A 103 61.63 8.73 23.75
CA LEU A 103 60.54 9.59 24.22
C LEU A 103 59.68 10.11 23.06
N ARG A 104 60.29 10.48 21.92
CA ARG A 104 59.55 10.87 20.71
C ARG A 104 58.73 9.71 20.15
N ASP A 105 59.28 8.50 20.14
CA ASP A 105 58.57 7.32 19.68
C ASP A 105 57.41 6.95 20.61
N ILE A 106 57.59 7.04 21.93
CA ILE A 106 56.49 6.87 22.90
C ILE A 106 55.38 7.91 22.66
N ALA A 107 55.74 9.17 22.44
CA ALA A 107 54.76 10.22 22.15
C ALA A 107 54.02 10.01 20.82
N ARG A 108 54.68 9.44 19.81
CA ARG A 108 54.05 9.04 18.56
C ARG A 108 53.06 7.90 18.77
N VAL A 109 53.50 6.81 19.40
CA VAL A 109 52.65 5.65 19.69
C VAL A 109 51.43 6.03 20.52
N ARG A 110 51.58 6.95 21.47
CA ARG A 110 50.44 7.49 22.24
C ARG A 110 49.42 8.20 21.35
N ARG A 111 49.86 9.05 20.43
CA ARG A 111 48.96 9.74 19.47
C ARG A 111 48.25 8.73 18.57
N ASP A 112 48.98 7.77 18.03
CA ASP A 112 48.42 6.73 17.17
C ASP A 112 47.39 5.87 17.95
N LEU A 113 47.66 5.58 19.22
CA LEU A 113 46.73 4.84 20.08
C LEU A 113 45.46 5.65 20.37
N GLU A 114 45.58 6.95 20.64
CA GLU A 114 44.43 7.85 20.84
C GLU A 114 43.58 7.99 19.58
N GLU A 115 44.21 8.07 18.40
CA GLU A 115 43.53 8.13 17.11
C GLU A 115 42.78 6.82 16.82
N ASN A 116 43.47 5.68 16.97
CA ASN A 116 42.85 4.36 16.83
C ASN A 116 41.70 4.17 17.83
N ALA A 117 41.85 4.62 19.08
CA ALA A 117 40.78 4.56 20.08
C ALA A 117 39.55 5.38 19.66
N ARG A 118 39.75 6.54 19.03
CA ARG A 118 38.65 7.37 18.49
C ARG A 118 37.97 6.70 17.29
N GLU A 119 38.73 6.10 16.38
CA GLU A 119 38.17 5.36 15.25
C GLU A 119 37.34 4.17 15.74
N VAL A 120 37.90 3.37 16.66
CA VAL A 120 37.18 2.24 17.27
C VAL A 120 35.91 2.73 17.95
N ALA A 121 35.95 3.81 18.73
CA ALA A 121 34.77 4.39 19.37
C ALA A 121 33.72 4.85 18.35
N PHE A 122 34.13 5.44 17.22
CA PHE A 122 33.23 5.86 16.15
C PHE A 122 32.50 4.69 15.49
N PHE A 123 33.20 3.57 15.25
CA PHE A 123 32.61 2.38 14.63
C PHE A 123 31.85 1.50 15.62
N THR A 124 32.16 1.56 16.92
CA THR A 124 31.55 0.72 17.96
C THR A 124 30.48 1.43 18.78
N ASP A 125 30.16 2.69 18.46
CA ASP A 125 29.11 3.46 19.13
C ASP A 125 27.76 2.70 19.14
N PRO A 126 27.30 2.24 20.32
CA PRO A 126 26.07 1.47 20.45
C PRO A 126 24.83 2.22 19.97
N GLU A 127 24.80 3.55 20.12
CA GLU A 127 23.65 4.36 19.69
C GLU A 127 23.58 4.42 18.16
N ARG A 128 24.71 4.58 17.46
CA ARG A 128 24.75 4.51 15.99
C ARG A 128 24.39 3.14 15.45
N PHE A 129 24.80 2.07 16.12
CA PHE A 129 24.37 0.72 15.75
C PHE A 129 22.86 0.53 15.90
N LYS A 130 22.28 1.00 17.01
CA LYS A 130 20.82 1.00 17.21
C LYS A 130 20.11 1.84 16.15
N GLU A 131 20.58 3.05 15.87
CA GLU A 131 20.00 3.92 14.84
C GLU A 131 20.02 3.27 13.46
N ARG A 132 21.14 2.69 13.04
CA ARG A 132 21.25 1.98 11.76
C ARG A 132 20.35 0.74 11.72
N SER A 133 20.26 0.00 12.82
CA SER A 133 19.35 -1.15 12.95
C SER A 133 17.89 -0.73 12.83
N GLU A 134 17.48 0.34 13.51
CA GLU A 134 16.11 0.87 13.45
C GLU A 134 15.80 1.47 12.06
N GLN A 135 16.75 2.15 11.41
CA GLN A 135 16.60 2.60 10.03
C GLN A 135 16.42 1.44 9.05
N ASN A 136 17.19 0.35 9.22
CA ASN A 136 17.05 -0.85 8.41
C ASN A 136 15.67 -1.50 8.62
N LYS A 137 15.23 -1.69 9.88
CA LYS A 137 13.89 -2.20 10.19
C LYS A 137 12.79 -1.32 9.60
N HIS A 138 12.93 0.00 9.64
CA HIS A 138 11.96 0.93 9.03
C HIS A 138 11.89 0.80 7.52
N ARG A 139 13.05 0.61 6.86
CA ARG A 139 13.14 0.40 5.41
C ARG A 139 12.52 -0.94 5.00
N GLU A 140 12.78 -1.99 5.77
CA GLU A 140 12.20 -3.31 5.58
C GLU A 140 10.68 -3.29 5.77
N LEU A 141 10.19 -2.64 6.83
CA LEU A 141 8.77 -2.46 7.09
C LEU A 141 8.07 -1.72 5.94
N LYS A 142 8.67 -0.63 5.44
CA LYS A 142 8.16 0.08 4.26
C LYS A 142 8.08 -0.81 3.02
N THR A 143 9.06 -1.68 2.84
CA THR A 143 9.09 -2.63 1.72
C THR A 143 8.01 -3.70 1.87
N ALA A 144 7.82 -4.22 3.07
CA ALA A 144 6.75 -5.16 3.40
C ALA A 144 5.35 -4.53 3.23
N VAL A 145 5.16 -3.26 3.62
CA VAL A 145 3.93 -2.48 3.35
C VAL A 145 3.65 -2.35 1.85
N ARG A 146 4.65 -2.01 1.03
CA ARG A 146 4.49 -1.97 -0.43
C ARG A 146 4.08 -3.34 -0.99
N LYS A 147 4.69 -4.41 -0.50
CA LYS A 147 4.38 -5.78 -0.91
C LYS A 147 2.98 -6.20 -0.50
N PHE A 148 2.53 -5.84 0.71
CA PHE A 148 1.15 -6.05 1.15
C PHE A 148 0.14 -5.33 0.25
N ASN A 149 0.40 -4.06 -0.07
CA ASN A 149 -0.49 -3.27 -0.91
C ASN A 149 -0.63 -3.83 -2.33
N GLN A 150 0.36 -4.58 -2.82
CA GLN A 150 0.31 -5.26 -4.12
C GLN A 150 -0.23 -6.69 -4.03
N LYS A 151 0.16 -7.44 -2.99
CA LYS A 151 -0.14 -8.86 -2.78
C LYS A 151 -0.40 -9.09 -1.28
N PRO A 152 -1.65 -8.92 -0.80
CA PRO A 152 -1.95 -8.88 0.64
C PRO A 152 -1.50 -10.13 1.40
N LYS A 153 -1.78 -11.33 0.89
CA LYS A 153 -1.36 -12.60 1.51
C LYS A 153 0.15 -12.68 1.69
N LYS A 154 0.92 -12.42 0.62
CA LYS A 154 2.40 -12.43 0.65
C LYS A 154 2.99 -11.32 1.51
N GLY A 155 2.33 -10.17 1.59
CA GLY A 155 2.75 -9.09 2.48
C GLY A 155 2.53 -9.46 3.95
N LEU A 156 1.40 -10.10 4.26
CA LEU A 156 1.12 -10.58 5.61
C LEU A 156 2.12 -11.63 6.07
N GLU A 157 2.44 -12.60 5.21
CA GLU A 157 3.50 -13.59 5.46
C GLU A 157 4.85 -12.93 5.80
N GLN A 158 5.17 -11.81 5.14
CA GLN A 158 6.41 -11.08 5.41
C GLN A 158 6.36 -10.33 6.74
N PHE A 159 5.20 -9.74 7.10
CA PHE A 159 5.04 -9.14 8.41
C PHE A 159 5.24 -10.16 9.53
N ILE A 160 4.71 -11.37 9.36
CA ILE A 160 4.86 -12.47 10.31
C ILE A 160 6.32 -12.96 10.33
N LEU A 161 6.91 -13.24 9.17
CA LEU A 161 8.29 -13.75 9.06
C LEU A 161 9.33 -12.83 9.71
N HIS A 162 9.14 -11.52 9.59
CA HIS A 162 10.04 -10.52 10.18
C HIS A 162 9.61 -10.07 11.59
N ASN A 163 8.66 -10.77 12.22
CA ASN A 163 8.16 -10.48 13.57
C ASN A 163 7.61 -9.06 13.76
N TYR A 164 7.04 -8.46 12.71
CA TYR A 164 6.30 -7.20 12.83
C TYR A 164 4.90 -7.40 13.40
N VAL A 165 4.37 -8.62 13.28
CA VAL A 165 3.09 -9.03 13.84
C VAL A 165 3.13 -10.53 14.17
N ASP A 166 2.55 -10.92 15.30
CA ASP A 166 2.41 -12.34 15.62
C ASP A 166 1.39 -13.00 14.67
N ASP A 167 1.57 -14.29 14.39
CA ASP A 167 0.61 -15.07 13.60
C ASP A 167 -0.63 -15.46 14.43
N SER A 168 -1.37 -14.45 14.90
CA SER A 168 -2.66 -14.64 15.56
C SER A 168 -3.71 -13.71 14.94
N PRO A 169 -4.97 -14.15 14.77
CA PRO A 169 -6.03 -13.33 14.20
C PRO A 169 -6.21 -11.97 14.90
N LYS A 170 -6.06 -11.95 16.23
CA LYS A 170 -6.13 -10.73 17.05
C LYS A 170 -4.97 -9.77 16.79
N SER A 171 -3.73 -10.26 16.81
CA SER A 171 -2.54 -9.44 16.54
C SER A 171 -2.57 -8.89 15.12
N ILE A 172 -2.93 -9.73 14.15
CA ILE A 172 -3.07 -9.33 12.74
C ILE A 172 -4.15 -8.27 12.58
N THR A 173 -5.33 -8.46 13.18
CA THR A 173 -6.40 -7.45 13.14
C THR A 173 -5.95 -6.11 13.69
N LYS A 174 -5.33 -6.10 14.87
CA LYS A 174 -4.81 -4.87 15.48
C LYS A 174 -3.75 -4.22 14.60
N PHE A 175 -2.91 -5.00 13.94
CA PHE A 175 -1.93 -4.50 12.99
C PHE A 175 -2.60 -3.87 11.76
N LEU A 176 -3.56 -4.55 11.13
CA LEU A 176 -4.29 -4.03 9.96
C LEU A 176 -5.02 -2.72 10.25
N LEU A 177 -5.56 -2.54 11.46
CA LEU A 177 -6.29 -1.33 11.86
C LEU A 177 -5.37 -0.14 12.16
N ASN A 178 -4.12 -0.37 12.61
CA ASN A 178 -3.25 0.67 13.14
C ASN A 178 -2.03 0.97 12.25
N GLN A 179 -1.60 0.02 11.42
CA GLN A 179 -0.39 0.18 10.61
C GLN A 179 -0.57 1.22 9.51
N LYS A 180 0.30 2.23 9.52
CA LYS A 180 0.27 3.31 8.52
C LYS A 180 0.74 2.82 7.15
N GLY A 181 0.08 3.30 6.10
CA GLY A 181 0.47 3.04 4.72
C GLY A 181 -0.10 1.76 4.11
N LEU A 182 -0.89 0.97 4.87
CA LEU A 182 -1.65 -0.14 4.28
C LEU A 182 -2.79 0.41 3.41
N SER A 183 -2.94 -0.17 2.22
CA SER A 183 -4.02 0.15 1.30
C SER A 183 -5.32 -0.45 1.81
N LYS A 184 -6.37 0.38 1.86
CA LYS A 184 -7.73 -0.08 2.22
C LYS A 184 -8.27 -1.15 1.26
N SER A 185 -7.89 -1.08 -0.03
CA SER A 185 -8.25 -2.12 -1.00
C SER A 185 -7.56 -3.44 -0.67
N ALA A 186 -6.26 -3.39 -0.34
CA ALA A 186 -5.50 -4.59 0.06
C ALA A 186 -6.03 -5.23 1.35
N ILE A 187 -6.48 -4.42 2.31
CA ILE A 187 -7.14 -4.92 3.52
C ILE A 187 -8.44 -5.64 3.16
N GLY A 188 -9.30 -5.03 2.33
CA GLY A 188 -10.56 -5.66 1.91
C GLY A 188 -10.38 -6.95 1.12
N GLU A 189 -9.40 -6.96 0.21
CA GLU A 189 -8.99 -8.12 -0.58
C GLU A 189 -8.64 -9.31 0.33
N LEU A 190 -7.83 -9.06 1.37
CA LEU A 190 -7.39 -10.06 2.35
C LEU A 190 -8.55 -10.55 3.22
N LEU A 191 -9.39 -9.64 3.72
CA LEU A 191 -10.52 -9.96 4.58
C LEU A 191 -11.59 -10.79 3.87
N GLY A 192 -11.69 -10.66 2.54
CA GLY A 192 -12.63 -11.42 1.73
C GLY A 192 -12.19 -12.85 1.38
N GLU A 193 -10.97 -13.27 1.76
CA GLU A 193 -10.42 -14.57 1.40
C GLU A 193 -11.18 -15.73 2.09
N PRO A 194 -11.33 -16.89 1.41
CA PRO A 194 -12.13 -18.00 1.92
C PRO A 194 -11.38 -18.90 2.92
N ASP A 195 -10.05 -18.80 3.01
CA ASP A 195 -9.27 -19.68 3.90
C ASP A 195 -9.57 -19.36 5.37
N GLN A 196 -9.67 -20.39 6.23
CA GLN A 196 -10.07 -20.26 7.64
C GLN A 196 -9.28 -19.19 8.41
N LYS A 197 -7.96 -19.11 8.17
CA LYS A 197 -7.09 -18.08 8.75
C LYS A 197 -7.61 -16.66 8.52
N TYR A 198 -8.11 -16.37 7.32
CA TYR A 198 -8.62 -15.04 6.97
C TYR A 198 -10.05 -14.83 7.47
N LEU A 199 -10.86 -15.89 7.57
CA LEU A 199 -12.17 -15.84 8.21
C LEU A 199 -12.03 -15.48 9.70
N ASP A 200 -11.09 -16.11 10.42
CA ASP A 200 -10.81 -15.79 11.82
C ASP A 200 -10.33 -14.34 11.99
N ILE A 201 -9.51 -13.85 11.05
CA ILE A 201 -9.08 -12.44 11.02
C ILE A 201 -10.29 -11.53 10.79
N LEU A 202 -11.18 -11.87 9.85
CA LEU A 202 -12.39 -11.09 9.56
C LEU A 202 -13.33 -11.02 10.78
N GLU A 203 -13.52 -12.12 11.50
CA GLU A 203 -14.30 -12.14 12.74
C GLU A 203 -13.68 -11.23 13.80
N GLN A 204 -12.36 -11.33 14.03
CA GLN A 204 -11.69 -10.43 14.97
C GLN A 204 -11.73 -8.97 14.52
N PHE A 205 -11.70 -8.70 13.21
CA PHE A 205 -11.81 -7.37 12.63
C PHE A 205 -13.17 -6.74 12.91
N VAL A 206 -14.24 -7.52 12.83
CA VAL A 206 -15.60 -7.07 13.19
C VAL A 206 -15.70 -6.83 14.70
N VAL A 207 -15.18 -7.74 15.53
CA VAL A 207 -15.18 -7.58 17.01
C VAL A 207 -14.37 -6.35 17.47
N ALA A 208 -13.31 -5.98 16.75
CA ALA A 208 -12.47 -4.83 17.08
C ALA A 208 -13.16 -3.48 16.83
N ILE A 209 -14.36 -3.46 16.24
CA ILE A 209 -15.10 -2.25 15.90
C ILE A 209 -16.35 -2.15 16.78
N ASP A 210 -16.45 -1.07 17.54
CA ASP A 210 -17.59 -0.84 18.42
C ASP A 210 -18.82 -0.35 17.64
N PHE A 211 -19.84 -1.22 17.62
CA PHE A 211 -21.16 -0.98 17.01
C PHE A 211 -22.25 -0.67 18.03
N LYS A 212 -21.95 -0.68 19.33
CA LYS A 212 -22.98 -0.57 20.37
C LYS A 212 -23.71 0.77 20.28
N GLY A 213 -25.04 0.71 20.19
CA GLY A 213 -25.90 1.89 20.15
C GLY A 213 -25.82 2.70 18.85
N LEU A 214 -25.13 2.19 17.83
CA LEU A 214 -25.18 2.76 16.48
C LEU A 214 -26.34 2.16 15.71
N ASP A 215 -26.96 2.97 14.85
CA ASP A 215 -27.86 2.41 13.85
C ASP A 215 -27.07 1.62 12.77
N LEU A 216 -27.78 0.83 11.97
CA LEU A 216 -27.15 -0.03 10.96
C LEU A 216 -26.35 0.76 9.91
N VAL A 217 -26.81 1.95 9.51
CA VAL A 217 -26.12 2.77 8.52
C VAL A 217 -24.84 3.36 9.11
N GLU A 218 -24.88 3.84 10.34
CA GLU A 218 -23.72 4.36 11.08
C GLU A 218 -22.68 3.27 11.33
N ALA A 219 -23.13 2.07 11.73
CA ALA A 219 -22.28 0.90 11.89
C ALA A 219 -21.61 0.51 10.56
N LEU A 220 -22.37 0.45 9.46
CA LEU A 220 -21.83 0.19 8.12
C LEU A 220 -20.82 1.25 7.70
N ARG A 221 -21.09 2.54 7.91
CA ARG A 221 -20.11 3.61 7.62
C ARG A 221 -18.84 3.44 8.42
N ARG A 222 -18.96 3.13 9.71
CA ARG A 222 -17.81 2.92 10.60
C ARG A 222 -17.00 1.71 10.14
N TYR A 223 -17.65 0.62 9.78
CA TYR A 223 -17.03 -0.60 9.27
C TYR A 223 -16.31 -0.37 7.94
N LEU A 224 -17.03 0.14 6.93
CA LEU A 224 -16.53 0.41 5.58
C LEU A 224 -15.57 1.62 5.54
N SER A 225 -15.39 2.36 6.64
CA SER A 225 -14.34 3.38 6.72
C SER A 225 -12.93 2.78 6.81
N LYS A 226 -12.81 1.52 7.25
CA LYS A 226 -11.53 0.86 7.56
C LYS A 226 -10.89 0.14 6.37
N PHE A 227 -11.67 -0.27 5.37
CA PHE A 227 -11.20 -0.99 4.19
C PHE A 227 -12.12 -0.68 2.99
N LYS A 228 -11.75 -1.09 1.77
CA LYS A 228 -12.67 -1.03 0.62
C LYS A 228 -13.28 -2.40 0.38
N LEU A 229 -14.58 -2.47 0.07
CA LEU A 229 -15.17 -3.74 -0.33
C LEU A 229 -14.47 -4.28 -1.60
N PRO A 230 -14.16 -5.58 -1.64
CA PRO A 230 -13.69 -6.23 -2.86
C PRO A 230 -14.78 -6.22 -3.93
N GLY A 231 -14.39 -6.49 -5.18
CA GLY A 231 -15.37 -6.63 -6.27
C GLY A 231 -16.12 -7.96 -6.17
N GLU A 232 -15.42 -9.06 -5.97
CA GLU A 232 -16.02 -10.39 -6.12
C GLU A 232 -17.20 -10.62 -5.16
N ALA A 233 -18.36 -10.96 -5.72
CA ALA A 233 -19.61 -11.19 -4.99
C ALA A 233 -19.45 -12.11 -3.76
N GLN A 234 -18.69 -13.19 -3.90
CA GLN A 234 -18.42 -14.15 -2.83
C GLN A 234 -17.60 -13.56 -1.68
N LYS A 235 -16.69 -12.62 -1.97
CA LYS A 235 -15.90 -11.94 -0.95
C LYS A 235 -16.76 -10.92 -0.19
N ILE A 236 -17.61 -10.18 -0.92
CA ILE A 236 -18.58 -9.25 -0.33
C ILE A 236 -19.53 -10.00 0.60
N ASP A 237 -20.07 -11.15 0.16
CA ASP A 237 -20.98 -11.97 0.96
C ASP A 237 -20.39 -12.32 2.33
N ARG A 238 -19.17 -12.86 2.36
CA ARG A 238 -18.46 -13.20 3.62
C ARG A 238 -18.29 -11.99 4.54
N ILE A 239 -17.90 -10.85 3.98
CA ILE A 239 -17.66 -9.62 4.72
C ILE A 239 -18.97 -9.10 5.35
N ILE A 240 -20.05 -9.02 4.56
CA ILE A 240 -21.33 -8.52 5.05
C ILE A 240 -21.98 -9.51 6.01
N GLU A 241 -21.88 -10.82 5.78
CA GLU A 241 -22.38 -11.84 6.70
C GLU A 241 -21.70 -11.74 8.07
N THR A 242 -20.37 -11.60 8.09
CA THR A 242 -19.62 -11.49 9.36
C THR A 242 -19.94 -10.17 10.06
N PHE A 243 -20.06 -9.07 9.31
CA PHE A 243 -20.53 -7.79 9.83
C PHE A 243 -21.91 -7.91 10.49
N SER A 244 -22.88 -8.55 9.83
CA SER A 244 -24.24 -8.68 10.35
C SER A 244 -24.31 -9.49 11.64
N LYS A 245 -23.51 -10.55 11.75
CA LYS A 245 -23.36 -11.32 13.00
C LYS A 245 -22.77 -10.45 14.12
N GLY A 246 -21.71 -9.70 13.83
CA GLY A 246 -21.10 -8.81 14.81
C GLY A 246 -22.01 -7.66 15.25
N PHE A 247 -22.71 -7.02 14.30
CA PHE A 247 -23.70 -5.98 14.61
C PHE A 247 -24.78 -6.51 15.54
N MET A 248 -25.36 -7.68 15.23
CA MET A 248 -26.39 -8.32 16.06
C MET A 248 -25.89 -8.69 17.46
N SER A 249 -24.61 -9.05 17.59
CA SER A 249 -24.03 -9.33 18.92
C SER A 249 -23.95 -8.08 19.81
N CYS A 250 -23.81 -6.89 19.22
CA CYS A 250 -23.79 -5.62 19.92
C CYS A 250 -25.18 -5.00 20.12
N ASN A 251 -26.11 -5.26 19.19
CA ASN A 251 -27.46 -4.68 19.13
C ASN A 251 -28.52 -5.79 18.91
N PRO A 252 -28.75 -6.68 19.90
CA PRO A 252 -29.54 -7.90 19.72
C PRO A 252 -31.04 -7.66 19.51
N THR A 253 -31.54 -6.45 19.77
CA THR A 253 -32.97 -6.10 19.69
C THR A 253 -33.35 -5.38 18.40
N ASP A 254 -32.39 -5.04 17.54
CA ASP A 254 -32.63 -4.18 16.37
C ASP A 254 -33.26 -4.94 15.18
N PHE A 255 -33.02 -6.26 15.08
CA PHE A 255 -33.56 -7.14 14.05
C PHE A 255 -33.91 -8.50 14.65
N SER A 256 -34.85 -9.25 14.06
CA SER A 256 -35.20 -10.60 14.56
C SER A 256 -34.09 -11.63 14.32
N SER A 257 -33.21 -11.41 13.33
CA SER A 257 -32.16 -12.35 12.97
C SER A 257 -30.97 -11.67 12.29
N SER A 258 -29.81 -12.34 12.32
CA SER A 258 -28.63 -11.90 11.56
C SER A 258 -28.84 -11.93 10.04
N ASP A 259 -29.72 -12.81 9.54
CA ASP A 259 -30.10 -12.85 8.12
C ASP A 259 -30.91 -11.60 7.74
N THR A 260 -31.82 -11.12 8.59
CA THR A 260 -32.53 -9.86 8.36
C THR A 260 -31.57 -8.67 8.35
N CYS A 261 -30.67 -8.60 9.33
CA CYS A 261 -29.61 -7.58 9.37
C CYS A 261 -28.77 -7.59 8.09
N TYR A 262 -28.39 -8.77 7.61
CA TYR A 262 -27.65 -8.96 6.37
C TYR A 262 -28.41 -8.42 5.15
N VAL A 263 -29.66 -8.81 4.96
CA VAL A 263 -30.43 -8.37 3.78
C VAL A 263 -30.66 -6.87 3.80
N ILE A 264 -30.91 -6.27 4.98
CA ILE A 264 -31.04 -4.82 5.10
C ILE A 264 -29.71 -4.11 4.85
N ALA A 265 -28.61 -4.59 5.42
CA ALA A 265 -27.28 -4.02 5.21
C ALA A 265 -26.93 -4.02 3.71
N PHE A 266 -27.23 -5.12 3.03
CA PHE A 266 -27.07 -5.23 1.59
C PHE A 266 -27.98 -4.28 0.81
N SER A 267 -29.25 -4.17 1.21
CA SER A 267 -30.23 -3.25 0.61
C SER A 267 -29.79 -1.79 0.74
N ILE A 268 -29.18 -1.41 1.86
CA ILE A 268 -28.59 -0.08 2.11
C ILE A 268 -27.40 0.17 1.17
N ILE A 269 -26.53 -0.81 0.97
CA ILE A 269 -25.40 -0.72 0.05
C ILE A 269 -25.89 -0.54 -1.41
N LEU A 270 -26.89 -1.32 -1.82
CA LEU A 270 -27.51 -1.19 -3.16
C LEU A 270 -28.23 0.15 -3.34
N LEU A 271 -28.87 0.65 -2.28
CA LEU A 271 -29.52 1.95 -2.26
C LEU A 271 -28.50 3.06 -2.51
N ASN A 272 -27.30 2.99 -1.93
CA ASN A 272 -26.24 3.97 -2.17
C ASN A 272 -25.88 4.06 -3.66
N THR A 273 -25.66 2.93 -4.32
CA THR A 273 -25.40 2.90 -5.77
C THR A 273 -26.57 3.47 -6.55
N SER A 274 -27.80 3.08 -6.20
CA SER A 274 -29.02 3.54 -6.89
C SER A 274 -29.20 5.07 -6.80
N LEU A 275 -28.97 5.65 -5.62
CA LEU A 275 -29.12 7.08 -5.37
C LEU A 275 -27.99 7.90 -6.00
N HIS A 276 -26.75 7.43 -5.94
CA HIS A 276 -25.58 8.28 -6.21
C HIS A 276 -24.83 7.97 -7.51
N ASN A 277 -25.04 6.81 -8.14
CA ASN A 277 -24.42 6.53 -9.44
C ASN A 277 -25.06 7.38 -10.56
N PRO A 278 -24.29 8.22 -11.29
CA PRO A 278 -24.83 9.08 -12.36
C PRO A 278 -25.51 8.30 -13.49
N ASN A 279 -25.14 7.02 -13.69
CA ASN A 279 -25.70 6.17 -14.74
C ASN A 279 -27.11 5.66 -14.43
N VAL A 280 -27.57 5.78 -13.17
CA VAL A 280 -28.92 5.41 -12.76
C VAL A 280 -29.87 6.58 -13.00
N LYS A 281 -30.69 6.48 -14.05
CA LYS A 281 -31.62 7.55 -14.48
C LYS A 281 -32.82 7.74 -13.54
N GLU A 282 -33.35 6.64 -12.99
CA GLU A 282 -34.48 6.68 -12.07
C GLU A 282 -34.03 6.36 -10.65
N LYS A 283 -34.02 7.40 -9.80
CA LYS A 283 -33.64 7.28 -8.40
C LYS A 283 -34.81 6.71 -7.58
N PRO A 284 -34.60 5.71 -6.73
CA PRO A 284 -35.66 5.18 -5.88
C PRO A 284 -36.12 6.22 -4.85
N THR A 285 -37.42 6.28 -4.57
CA THR A 285 -37.98 7.11 -3.49
C THR A 285 -37.93 6.40 -2.15
N GLU A 286 -38.09 7.13 -1.05
CA GLU A 286 -38.18 6.57 0.31
C GLU A 286 -39.28 5.50 0.40
N ASP A 287 -40.49 5.81 -0.09
CA ASP A 287 -41.62 4.85 -0.11
C ASP A 287 -41.33 3.61 -0.96
N ARG A 288 -40.52 3.74 -2.01
CA ARG A 288 -40.10 2.59 -2.82
C ARG A 288 -39.12 1.73 -2.03
N PHE A 289 -38.16 2.34 -1.34
CA PHE A 289 -37.20 1.62 -0.50
C PHE A 289 -37.89 0.89 0.66
N ILE A 290 -38.83 1.53 1.35
CA ILE A 290 -39.63 0.91 2.42
C ILE A 290 -40.40 -0.30 1.88
N ARG A 291 -41.11 -0.15 0.76
CA ARG A 291 -41.84 -1.25 0.11
C ARG A 291 -40.92 -2.38 -0.35
N MET A 292 -39.71 -2.07 -0.82
CA MET A 292 -38.72 -3.09 -1.21
C MET A 292 -38.23 -3.93 -0.02
N CYS A 293 -38.29 -3.38 1.20
CA CYS A 293 -37.90 -4.05 2.44
C CYS A 293 -39.10 -4.64 3.21
N ALA A 294 -40.31 -4.61 2.66
CA ALA A 294 -41.48 -5.18 3.32
C ALA A 294 -41.33 -6.69 3.54
N GLY A 295 -41.76 -7.17 4.70
CA GLY A 295 -41.77 -8.57 5.11
C GLY A 295 -40.39 -9.17 5.40
N ILE A 296 -39.31 -8.38 5.43
CA ILE A 296 -37.92 -8.86 5.49
C ILE A 296 -37.51 -9.43 6.88
N ASP A 297 -38.31 -9.18 7.90
CA ASP A 297 -38.02 -9.54 9.29
C ASP A 297 -38.89 -10.73 9.74
N GLY A 298 -38.59 -11.94 9.29
CA GLY A 298 -39.40 -13.12 9.65
C GLY A 298 -40.76 -13.14 8.96
N GLY A 299 -40.97 -12.38 7.88
CA GLY A 299 -42.29 -12.11 7.30
C GLY A 299 -42.98 -10.86 7.85
N ASN A 300 -42.40 -10.19 8.86
CA ASN A 300 -42.88 -8.92 9.40
C ASN A 300 -42.19 -7.72 8.73
N ASP A 301 -42.83 -6.55 8.85
CA ASP A 301 -42.29 -5.28 8.41
C ASP A 301 -41.43 -4.65 9.52
N LEU A 302 -40.26 -4.14 9.15
CA LEU A 302 -39.51 -3.24 10.01
C LEU A 302 -40.22 -1.88 10.12
N PRO A 303 -40.04 -1.13 11.23
CA PRO A 303 -40.63 0.19 11.38
C PRO A 303 -40.30 1.11 10.19
N SER A 304 -41.34 1.69 9.56
CA SER A 304 -41.15 2.61 8.42
C SER A 304 -40.29 3.82 8.79
N SER A 305 -40.33 4.25 10.05
CA SER A 305 -39.47 5.32 10.57
C SER A 305 -37.98 4.96 10.54
N GLN A 306 -37.63 3.70 10.83
CA GLN A 306 -36.26 3.17 10.80
C GLN A 306 -35.77 3.03 9.35
N LEU A 307 -36.55 2.43 8.46
CA LEU A 307 -36.18 2.33 7.04
C LEU A 307 -36.09 3.71 6.36
N GLY A 308 -37.00 4.61 6.71
CA GLY A 308 -36.98 6.00 6.24
C GLY A 308 -35.76 6.77 6.75
N SER A 309 -35.31 6.55 7.99
CA SER A 309 -34.08 7.17 8.50
C SER A 309 -32.84 6.66 7.76
N TYR A 310 -32.77 5.36 7.46
CA TYR A 310 -31.70 4.78 6.64
C TYR A 310 -31.64 5.40 5.25
N PHE A 311 -32.79 5.50 4.57
CA PHE A 311 -32.89 6.14 3.26
C PHE A 311 -32.37 7.58 3.30
N LYS A 312 -32.85 8.39 4.26
CA LYS A 312 -32.45 9.79 4.41
C LYS A 312 -30.96 9.91 4.72
N SER A 313 -30.41 9.03 5.56
CA SER A 313 -28.99 9.01 5.89
C SER A 313 -28.12 8.75 4.67
N ILE A 314 -28.45 7.73 3.86
CA ILE A 314 -27.71 7.42 2.62
C ILE A 314 -27.89 8.51 1.57
N ASN A 315 -29.11 9.02 1.39
CA ASN A 315 -29.40 10.08 0.43
C ASN A 315 -28.62 11.37 0.74
N LYS A 316 -28.53 11.74 2.02
CA LYS A 316 -27.79 12.93 2.46
C LYS A 316 -26.28 12.75 2.38
N ASN A 317 -25.79 11.58 2.81
CA ASN A 317 -24.37 11.28 2.88
C ASN A 317 -24.10 9.95 2.17
N PRO A 318 -23.58 9.92 0.94
CA PRO A 318 -23.17 8.66 0.32
C PRO A 318 -22.09 7.94 1.16
N PHE A 319 -21.96 6.63 1.01
CA PHE A 319 -20.76 5.95 1.47
C PHE A 319 -19.56 6.57 0.75
N LYS A 320 -18.53 6.99 1.49
CA LYS A 320 -17.28 7.51 0.92
C LYS A 320 -16.48 6.36 0.30
N LEU A 321 -16.88 5.94 -0.89
CA LEU A 321 -16.13 5.05 -1.77
C LEU A 321 -15.21 5.94 -2.61
N PRO A 322 -13.88 5.71 -2.68
CA PRO A 322 -12.97 6.60 -3.41
C PRO A 322 -13.26 6.63 -4.91
N GLU A 323 -13.31 7.86 -5.44
CA GLU A 323 -13.89 8.30 -6.72
C GLU A 323 -13.30 7.68 -8.01
N GLU A 324 -12.22 6.90 -7.94
CA GLU A 324 -11.55 6.34 -9.14
C GLU A 324 -11.84 4.85 -9.40
N GLU A 325 -12.57 4.17 -8.51
CA GLU A 325 -12.94 2.75 -8.62
C GLU A 325 -14.45 2.53 -8.46
N ASP A 326 -15.28 3.55 -8.71
CA ASP A 326 -16.75 3.44 -8.79
C ASP A 326 -17.20 2.39 -9.80
N GLN A 327 -16.31 2.02 -10.73
CA GLN A 327 -16.52 0.95 -11.68
C GLN A 327 -16.32 -0.44 -11.09
N ALA A 328 -15.58 -0.69 -10.01
CA ALA A 328 -15.42 -2.07 -9.53
C ALA A 328 -16.71 -2.62 -8.91
N PHE A 329 -17.37 -1.84 -8.04
CA PHE A 329 -18.64 -2.22 -7.43
C PHE A 329 -19.81 -2.22 -8.43
N ALA A 330 -19.74 -1.33 -9.44
CA ALA A 330 -20.65 -1.37 -10.58
C ALA A 330 -20.31 -2.50 -11.58
N ASN A 331 -19.06 -2.89 -11.78
CA ASN A 331 -18.67 -3.95 -12.71
C ASN A 331 -18.91 -5.35 -12.17
N VAL A 332 -19.13 -5.49 -10.88
CA VAL A 332 -19.72 -6.69 -10.28
C VAL A 332 -21.17 -6.86 -10.72
N LEU A 333 -21.81 -5.75 -11.13
CA LEU A 333 -23.08 -5.71 -11.87
C LEU A 333 -22.87 -5.75 -13.41
N TYR A 334 -21.65 -5.55 -13.94
CA TYR A 334 -21.30 -5.58 -15.38
C TYR A 334 -20.30 -6.69 -15.79
N ASN A 335 -20.35 -7.86 -15.15
CA ASN A 335 -19.77 -9.06 -15.78
C ASN A 335 -20.81 -9.56 -16.79
N PRO A 336 -20.58 -9.50 -18.11
CA PRO A 336 -21.59 -9.95 -19.05
C PRO A 336 -21.82 -11.45 -18.84
N ASP A 337 -23.07 -11.82 -18.58
CA ASP A 337 -23.48 -13.22 -18.45
C ASP A 337 -23.12 -14.00 -19.71
N LYS A 338 -23.12 -13.33 -20.87
CA LYS A 338 -22.63 -13.86 -22.13
C LYS A 338 -22.33 -12.74 -23.13
N GLU A 339 -21.34 -12.96 -23.98
CA GLU A 339 -21.10 -12.13 -25.15
C GLU A 339 -20.75 -12.99 -26.37
N GLY A 340 -20.96 -12.44 -27.57
CA GLY A 340 -20.71 -13.16 -28.81
C GLY A 340 -21.44 -12.59 -30.02
N PHE A 341 -21.05 -13.03 -31.21
CA PHE A 341 -21.71 -12.60 -32.44
C PHE A 341 -23.01 -13.35 -32.68
N LEU A 342 -24.09 -12.60 -32.93
CA LEU A 342 -25.36 -13.13 -33.45
C LEU A 342 -25.79 -12.38 -34.70
N TYR A 343 -26.65 -13.01 -35.49
CA TYR A 343 -27.39 -12.32 -36.53
C TYR A 343 -28.77 -11.96 -36.02
N LYS A 344 -29.18 -10.72 -36.26
CA LYS A 344 -30.42 -10.15 -35.76
C LYS A 344 -31.30 -9.71 -36.91
N LEU A 345 -32.58 -10.06 -36.88
CA LEU A 345 -33.55 -9.63 -37.89
C LEU A 345 -33.98 -8.18 -37.64
N GLY A 346 -33.96 -7.35 -38.69
CA GLY A 346 -34.45 -5.98 -38.63
C GLY A 346 -35.97 -5.85 -38.42
N GLY A 347 -36.40 -4.74 -37.81
CA GLY A 347 -37.81 -4.45 -37.50
C GLY A 347 -38.63 -4.07 -38.74
N LYS A 348 -38.59 -2.79 -39.12
CA LYS A 348 -39.28 -2.24 -40.32
C LYS A 348 -38.72 -2.79 -41.63
N ILE A 349 -37.40 -2.84 -41.75
CA ILE A 349 -36.71 -3.42 -42.90
C ILE A 349 -36.26 -4.82 -42.49
N LYS A 350 -36.84 -5.83 -43.12
CA LYS A 350 -36.50 -7.23 -42.89
C LYS A 350 -35.17 -7.53 -43.57
N GLY A 351 -34.13 -7.61 -42.75
CA GLY A 351 -32.78 -7.97 -43.17
C GLY A 351 -31.98 -8.43 -41.97
N TRP A 352 -31.16 -9.46 -42.15
CA TRP A 352 -30.30 -10.02 -41.11
C TRP A 352 -29.01 -9.22 -41.00
N LYS A 353 -28.69 -8.79 -39.78
CA LYS A 353 -27.47 -8.01 -39.49
C LYS A 353 -26.64 -8.70 -38.43
N ARG A 354 -25.34 -8.90 -38.69
CA ARG A 354 -24.39 -9.44 -37.72
C ARG A 354 -24.08 -8.36 -36.67
N ARG A 355 -24.17 -8.68 -35.39
CA ARG A 355 -23.91 -7.76 -34.29
C ARG A 355 -23.16 -8.47 -33.18
N TRP A 356 -22.24 -7.77 -32.52
CA TRP A 356 -21.70 -8.23 -31.25
C TRP A 356 -22.76 -8.03 -30.19
N ILE A 357 -23.20 -9.11 -29.56
CA ILE A 357 -24.24 -9.10 -28.54
C ILE A 357 -23.58 -9.27 -27.20
N VAL A 358 -23.97 -8.44 -26.25
CA VAL A 358 -23.55 -8.53 -24.84
C VAL A 358 -24.83 -8.64 -24.01
N LEU A 359 -24.95 -9.74 -23.28
CA LEU A 359 -25.99 -9.96 -22.28
C LEU A 359 -25.40 -9.64 -20.91
N THR A 360 -26.06 -8.74 -20.20
CA THR A 360 -25.68 -8.36 -18.83
C THR A 360 -26.95 -8.18 -18.03
N GLU A 361 -27.06 -8.92 -16.93
CA GLU A 361 -28.22 -8.97 -16.04
C GLU A 361 -29.50 -9.39 -16.77
N LYS A 362 -30.33 -8.42 -17.18
CA LYS A 362 -31.58 -8.62 -17.93
C LYS A 362 -31.66 -7.69 -19.13
N THR A 363 -30.51 -7.32 -19.70
CA THR A 363 -30.45 -6.42 -20.85
C THR A 363 -29.52 -6.97 -21.92
N LEU A 364 -30.00 -6.99 -23.16
CA LEU A 364 -29.18 -7.27 -24.33
C LEU A 364 -28.75 -5.97 -24.98
N TYR A 365 -27.44 -5.79 -25.08
CA TYR A 365 -26.80 -4.72 -25.85
C TYR A 365 -26.32 -5.30 -27.17
N TYR A 366 -26.44 -4.54 -28.25
CA TYR A 366 -25.87 -4.93 -29.52
C TYR A 366 -25.03 -3.83 -30.15
N PHE A 367 -23.84 -4.20 -30.61
CA PHE A 367 -22.81 -3.33 -31.17
C PHE A 367 -22.56 -3.69 -32.64
N GLU A 368 -21.98 -2.79 -33.41
CA GLU A 368 -21.54 -3.13 -34.78
C GLU A 368 -20.37 -4.12 -34.68
N GLU A 369 -19.37 -3.77 -33.86
CA GLU A 369 -18.16 -4.56 -33.61
C GLU A 369 -17.89 -4.75 -32.11
N ALA A 370 -17.09 -5.75 -31.74
CA ALA A 370 -16.80 -6.08 -30.33
C ALA A 370 -16.02 -4.99 -29.57
N LYS A 371 -15.27 -4.15 -30.29
CA LYS A 371 -14.46 -3.06 -29.72
C LYS A 371 -15.22 -1.73 -29.57
N ASP A 372 -16.47 -1.68 -30.04
CA ASP A 372 -17.25 -0.45 -30.01
C ASP A 372 -17.62 -0.11 -28.56
N ARG A 373 -17.42 1.16 -28.19
CA ARG A 373 -17.73 1.64 -26.84
C ARG A 373 -19.20 1.97 -26.61
N GLU A 374 -19.96 2.17 -27.70
CA GLU A 374 -21.38 2.57 -27.64
C GLU A 374 -22.27 1.56 -28.38
N PRO A 375 -23.39 1.12 -27.77
CA PRO A 375 -24.27 0.16 -28.40
C PRO A 375 -25.11 0.79 -29.52
N LYS A 376 -25.29 0.05 -30.62
CA LYS A 376 -26.26 0.39 -31.68
C LYS A 376 -27.70 0.25 -31.19
N GLY A 377 -27.92 -0.52 -30.14
CA GLY A 377 -29.16 -0.48 -29.39
C GLY A 377 -29.22 -1.42 -28.22
N ILE A 378 -30.29 -1.26 -27.45
CA ILE A 378 -30.50 -1.85 -26.14
C ILE A 378 -31.88 -2.50 -26.12
N ILE A 379 -31.95 -3.75 -25.65
CA ILE A 379 -33.18 -4.53 -25.52
C ILE A 379 -33.31 -4.96 -24.06
N PRO A 380 -34.12 -4.27 -23.26
CA PRO A 380 -34.48 -4.73 -21.92
C PRO A 380 -35.29 -6.02 -22.00
N LEU A 381 -34.93 -7.04 -21.22
CA LEU A 381 -35.59 -8.34 -21.15
C LEU A 381 -36.71 -8.39 -20.10
N ASN A 382 -37.10 -7.24 -19.56
CA ASN A 382 -38.21 -7.13 -18.61
C ASN A 382 -39.51 -7.59 -19.27
N ASN A 383 -40.14 -8.63 -18.71
CA ASN A 383 -41.38 -9.23 -19.22
C ASN A 383 -41.24 -9.80 -20.64
N VAL A 384 -40.07 -10.35 -20.97
CA VAL A 384 -39.77 -11.02 -22.24
C VAL A 384 -39.44 -12.48 -21.95
N GLN A 385 -39.93 -13.39 -22.79
CA GLN A 385 -39.59 -14.81 -22.81
C GLN A 385 -38.73 -15.13 -24.02
N VAL A 386 -37.98 -16.24 -23.94
CA VAL A 386 -37.12 -16.72 -25.03
C VAL A 386 -37.46 -18.16 -25.41
N ARG A 387 -37.52 -18.44 -26.71
CA ARG A 387 -37.69 -19.79 -27.25
C ARG A 387 -36.93 -19.99 -28.55
N LYS A 388 -36.59 -21.24 -28.87
CA LYS A 388 -36.13 -21.63 -30.21
C LYS A 388 -37.29 -21.46 -31.20
N CYS A 389 -37.00 -21.11 -32.45
CA CYS A 389 -38.01 -20.95 -33.49
C CYS A 389 -37.47 -21.33 -34.86
N ASP A 390 -38.35 -21.75 -35.77
CA ASP A 390 -38.00 -21.99 -37.16
C ASP A 390 -38.11 -20.71 -38.00
N GLU A 391 -37.14 -20.48 -38.88
CA GLU A 391 -37.18 -19.39 -39.86
C GLU A 391 -36.76 -19.90 -41.24
N LYS A 392 -37.59 -19.63 -42.26
CA LYS A 392 -37.30 -20.06 -43.63
C LYS A 392 -35.99 -19.46 -44.13
N GLY A 393 -35.04 -20.33 -44.47
CA GLY A 393 -33.73 -19.93 -45.00
C GLY A 393 -32.72 -19.46 -43.95
N ARG A 394 -32.97 -19.71 -42.65
CA ARG A 394 -32.04 -19.37 -41.58
C ARG A 394 -32.00 -20.45 -40.51
N ASN A 395 -30.80 -20.99 -40.25
CA ASN A 395 -30.59 -21.99 -39.23
C ASN A 395 -30.33 -21.35 -37.85
N PHE A 396 -30.52 -22.17 -36.82
CA PHE A 396 -30.16 -21.87 -35.43
C PHE A 396 -30.85 -20.62 -34.87
N CYS A 397 -32.17 -20.52 -35.08
CA CYS A 397 -32.95 -19.34 -34.75
C CYS A 397 -33.61 -19.42 -33.36
N PHE A 398 -33.64 -18.29 -32.67
CA PHE A 398 -34.44 -18.09 -31.47
C PHE A 398 -35.14 -16.74 -31.50
N GLU A 399 -36.20 -16.62 -30.71
CA GLU A 399 -36.96 -15.39 -30.60
C GLU A 399 -37.25 -14.99 -29.16
N LEU A 400 -37.22 -13.67 -28.95
CA LEU A 400 -37.68 -13.00 -27.76
C LEU A 400 -39.12 -12.55 -27.99
N TYR A 401 -40.04 -12.92 -27.11
CA TYR A 401 -41.47 -12.62 -27.25
C TYR A 401 -42.12 -12.23 -25.91
N LYS A 402 -43.32 -11.66 -25.95
CA LYS A 402 -44.18 -11.43 -24.77
C LYS A 402 -45.36 -12.40 -24.76
N GLU A 403 -45.72 -12.92 -23.60
CA GLU A 403 -46.92 -13.76 -23.42
C GLU A 403 -48.18 -12.88 -23.50
N GLN A 404 -49.18 -13.33 -24.26
CA GLN A 404 -50.33 -12.51 -24.67
C GLN A 404 -51.34 -12.34 -23.54
N GLU A 405 -51.51 -11.13 -22.99
CA GLU A 405 -52.79 -10.71 -22.41
C GLU A 405 -53.16 -9.22 -22.64
N ILE A 406 -52.33 -8.39 -23.27
CA ILE A 406 -52.69 -6.97 -23.51
C ILE A 406 -52.35 -6.52 -24.95
N PRO A 407 -53.36 -6.30 -25.81
CA PRO A 407 -53.15 -5.82 -27.18
C PRO A 407 -52.83 -4.32 -27.19
N MET A 408 -51.58 -3.95 -26.87
CA MET A 408 -50.93 -2.68 -27.28
C MET A 408 -49.47 -2.51 -26.82
N MET A 409 -48.88 -3.46 -26.09
CA MET A 409 -47.50 -3.32 -25.61
C MET A 409 -46.47 -3.90 -26.58
N THR A 410 -45.66 -3.04 -27.19
CA THR A 410 -44.51 -3.41 -28.00
C THR A 410 -43.31 -3.82 -27.12
N ILE A 411 -42.37 -4.61 -27.66
CA ILE A 411 -41.02 -4.69 -27.07
C ILE A 411 -40.33 -3.38 -27.45
N LYS A 412 -39.88 -2.59 -26.46
CA LYS A 412 -39.19 -1.33 -26.70
C LYS A 412 -37.70 -1.61 -26.84
N ASP A 413 -37.16 -1.49 -28.05
CA ASP A 413 -35.72 -1.31 -28.26
C ASP A 413 -35.40 0.18 -28.33
N VAL A 414 -34.20 0.55 -27.91
CA VAL A 414 -33.69 1.92 -28.03
C VAL A 414 -32.52 1.90 -29.01
N LYS A 415 -32.53 2.79 -30.01
CA LYS A 415 -31.44 2.93 -30.99
C LYS A 415 -30.70 4.23 -30.76
N ILE A 416 -29.38 4.17 -30.90
CA ILE A 416 -28.50 5.33 -30.78
C ILE A 416 -28.01 5.67 -32.18
N ASN A 417 -28.28 6.89 -32.64
CA ASN A 417 -27.79 7.40 -33.91
C ASN A 417 -26.29 7.72 -33.82
N PRO A 418 -25.59 7.85 -34.97
CA PRO A 418 -24.17 8.23 -34.99
C PRO A 418 -23.86 9.60 -34.35
N ASP A 419 -24.87 10.46 -34.17
CA ASP A 419 -24.79 11.76 -33.50
C ASP A 419 -25.06 11.68 -31.99
N GLY A 420 -25.17 10.46 -31.43
CA GLY A 420 -25.44 10.21 -30.01
C GLY A 420 -26.90 10.39 -29.58
N LYS A 421 -27.81 10.76 -30.50
CA LYS A 421 -29.23 10.90 -30.15
C LYS A 421 -29.90 9.55 -29.96
N VAL A 422 -30.56 9.41 -28.81
CA VAL A 422 -31.37 8.27 -28.44
C VAL A 422 -32.74 8.39 -29.11
N ILE A 423 -33.08 7.45 -29.99
CA ILE A 423 -34.38 7.35 -30.63
C ILE A 423 -35.06 6.05 -30.25
N ASP A 424 -36.38 6.06 -30.15
CA ASP A 424 -37.16 4.83 -30.01
C ASP A 424 -36.89 3.93 -31.23
N GLY A 425 -36.45 2.71 -30.95
CA GLY A 425 -36.28 1.70 -31.95
C GLY A 425 -37.63 1.21 -32.47
N ASN A 426 -37.59 0.59 -33.65
CA ASN A 426 -38.79 0.08 -34.33
C ASN A 426 -38.87 -1.44 -34.27
N LEU A 427 -38.18 -2.06 -33.33
CA LEU A 427 -38.04 -3.50 -33.18
C LEU A 427 -39.09 -3.98 -32.19
N GLY A 428 -40.32 -4.06 -32.67
CA GLY A 428 -41.47 -4.29 -31.78
C GLY A 428 -42.71 -3.55 -32.22
N THR A 429 -42.58 -2.48 -33.02
CA THR A 429 -43.66 -1.54 -33.34
C THR A 429 -44.80 -2.11 -34.18
N LYS A 430 -44.65 -3.33 -34.73
CA LYS A 430 -45.74 -4.10 -35.38
C LYS A 430 -45.80 -5.58 -34.98
N SER A 431 -44.80 -6.09 -34.26
CA SER A 431 -44.70 -7.51 -33.90
C SER A 431 -44.01 -7.62 -32.55
N PRO A 432 -44.59 -8.30 -31.55
CA PRO A 432 -44.01 -8.43 -30.21
C PRO A 432 -42.85 -9.43 -30.16
N ILE A 433 -42.08 -9.56 -31.25
CA ILE A 433 -41.11 -10.62 -31.46
C ILE A 433 -39.81 -10.04 -32.02
N ILE A 434 -38.67 -10.38 -31.40
CA ILE A 434 -37.32 -10.11 -31.90
C ILE A 434 -36.64 -11.43 -32.21
N ARG A 435 -36.13 -11.59 -33.43
CA ARG A 435 -35.50 -12.84 -33.86
C ARG A 435 -33.99 -12.72 -34.02
N PHE A 436 -33.30 -13.74 -33.56
CA PHE A 436 -31.86 -13.92 -33.65
C PHE A 436 -31.54 -15.27 -34.32
N SER A 437 -30.34 -15.37 -34.87
CA SER A 437 -29.76 -16.58 -35.46
C SER A 437 -28.33 -16.70 -34.99
N ALA A 438 -28.01 -17.83 -34.38
CA ALA A 438 -26.68 -18.15 -33.87
C ALA A 438 -25.80 -18.77 -34.98
N PRO A 439 -24.46 -18.75 -34.84
CA PRO A 439 -23.55 -19.38 -35.80
C PRO A 439 -23.65 -20.91 -35.83
N THR A 440 -23.90 -21.52 -34.66
CA THR A 440 -23.96 -22.97 -34.48
C THR A 440 -25.17 -23.38 -33.62
N GLU A 441 -25.48 -24.67 -33.60
CA GLU A 441 -26.50 -25.24 -32.70
C GLU A 441 -26.08 -25.13 -31.23
N ASP A 442 -24.81 -25.36 -30.92
CA ASP A 442 -24.26 -25.17 -29.57
C ASP A 442 -24.39 -23.71 -29.11
N ASP A 443 -24.10 -22.75 -29.99
CA ASP A 443 -24.29 -21.33 -29.69
C ASP A 443 -25.78 -21.01 -29.46
N LEU A 444 -26.69 -21.53 -30.28
CA LEU A 444 -28.13 -21.36 -30.08
C LEU A 444 -28.54 -21.85 -28.69
N ASP A 445 -28.11 -23.05 -28.34
CA ASP A 445 -28.50 -23.71 -27.10
C ASP A 445 -27.93 -22.98 -25.89
N ASP A 446 -26.67 -22.53 -25.98
CA ASP A 446 -26.02 -21.75 -24.94
C ASP A 446 -26.64 -20.35 -24.78
N TRP A 447 -26.95 -19.65 -25.89
CA TRP A 447 -27.64 -18.36 -25.84
C TRP A 447 -29.05 -18.49 -25.25
N VAL A 448 -29.85 -19.47 -25.69
CA VAL A 448 -31.20 -19.69 -25.16
C VAL A 448 -31.16 -20.11 -23.70
N SER A 449 -30.25 -21.02 -23.32
CA SER A 449 -30.03 -21.47 -21.95
C SER A 449 -29.61 -20.32 -21.04
N THR A 450 -28.64 -19.51 -21.48
CA THR A 450 -28.14 -18.38 -20.70
C THR A 450 -29.20 -17.29 -20.56
N ILE A 451 -29.92 -16.93 -21.62
CA ILE A 451 -31.02 -15.97 -21.53
C ILE A 451 -32.12 -16.49 -20.59
N LYS A 452 -32.48 -17.78 -20.65
CA LYS A 452 -33.42 -18.39 -19.68
C LYS A 452 -32.91 -18.32 -18.24
N LYS A 453 -31.61 -18.58 -18.02
CA LYS A 453 -30.96 -18.45 -16.70
C LYS A 453 -30.98 -17.00 -16.20
N CYS A 454 -30.64 -16.01 -17.03
CA CYS A 454 -30.68 -14.59 -16.70
C CYS A 454 -32.11 -14.07 -16.44
N LEU A 455 -33.10 -14.58 -17.20
CA LEU A 455 -34.50 -14.33 -16.91
C LEU A 455 -34.93 -14.90 -15.53
N GLY A 456 -34.24 -15.95 -15.06
CA GLY A 456 -34.51 -16.66 -13.81
C GLY A 456 -33.56 -16.40 -12.62
N ARG A 457 -32.43 -15.70 -12.75
CA ARG A 457 -31.40 -15.48 -11.71
C ARG A 457 -30.81 -14.08 -11.71
N ASP A 458 -30.46 -13.60 -10.53
CA ASP A 458 -29.32 -12.71 -10.27
C ASP A 458 -28.57 -13.38 -9.10
N PRO A 459 -27.25 -13.68 -9.14
CA PRO A 459 -26.58 -14.42 -8.06
C PRO A 459 -26.62 -13.72 -6.70
N MET A 460 -26.59 -12.39 -6.69
CA MET A 460 -26.75 -11.58 -5.47
C MET A 460 -28.22 -11.49 -5.08
N TYR A 461 -29.14 -11.38 -6.05
CA TYR A 461 -30.58 -11.48 -5.79
C TYR A 461 -31.00 -12.88 -5.35
N ASP A 462 -30.36 -13.94 -5.81
CA ASP A 462 -30.57 -15.35 -5.47
C ASP A 462 -30.06 -15.58 -4.06
N LEU A 463 -28.89 -15.05 -3.71
CA LEU A 463 -28.35 -15.02 -2.35
C LEU A 463 -29.26 -14.24 -1.40
N ILE A 464 -29.71 -13.05 -1.82
CA ILE A 464 -30.69 -12.23 -1.09
C ILE A 464 -32.05 -12.92 -1.02
N ALA A 465 -32.49 -13.64 -2.06
CA ALA A 465 -33.77 -14.34 -2.11
C ALA A 465 -33.73 -15.64 -1.30
N ASP A 466 -32.61 -16.36 -1.28
CA ASP A 466 -32.32 -17.48 -0.37
C ASP A 466 -32.30 -16.98 1.07
N ARG A 467 -31.64 -15.85 1.34
CA ARG A 467 -31.59 -15.24 2.69
C ARG A 467 -32.94 -14.68 3.10
N ARG A 468 -33.74 -14.11 2.18
CA ARG A 468 -35.15 -13.73 2.42
C ARG A 468 -36.02 -14.93 2.72
N ARG A 469 -35.80 -16.07 2.04
CA ARG A 469 -36.45 -17.35 2.36
C ARG A 469 -36.09 -17.86 3.76
N ARG A 470 -34.81 -17.79 4.14
CA ARG A 470 -34.35 -18.15 5.50
C ARG A 470 -34.87 -17.20 6.58
N ALA A 471 -34.95 -15.91 6.27
CA ALA A 471 -35.58 -14.89 7.10
C ALA A 471 -37.12 -14.90 7.03
N GLY A 472 -37.76 -15.98 6.58
CA GLY A 472 -39.22 -16.18 6.68
C GLY A 472 -40.10 -15.35 5.73
N SER A 473 -39.54 -14.68 4.73
CA SER A 473 -40.27 -13.75 3.86
C SER A 473 -40.73 -14.38 2.53
N ILE A 474 -41.91 -15.02 2.51
CA ILE A 474 -42.73 -15.13 1.29
C ILE A 474 -44.23 -15.03 1.66
N ARG A 475 -44.91 -13.97 1.20
CA ARG A 475 -46.33 -14.09 0.81
C ARG A 475 -46.36 -14.79 -0.55
N GLN A 476 -47.05 -15.92 -0.65
CA GLN A 476 -47.35 -16.51 -1.96
C GLN A 476 -48.04 -15.44 -2.82
N PRO A 477 -47.75 -15.34 -4.12
CA PRO A 477 -48.56 -14.52 -5.01
C PRO A 477 -49.99 -15.05 -4.91
N THR A 478 -50.90 -14.22 -4.39
CA THR A 478 -52.31 -14.54 -4.31
C THR A 478 -52.81 -14.83 -5.71
N GLN A 479 -53.19 -16.08 -5.98
CA GLN A 479 -54.02 -16.38 -7.15
C GLN A 479 -55.28 -15.52 -7.08
N PRO A 480 -55.71 -14.88 -8.18
CA PRO A 480 -57.00 -14.21 -8.20
C PRO A 480 -58.09 -15.25 -7.91
N LYS A 481 -58.89 -14.99 -6.88
CA LYS A 481 -60.07 -15.80 -6.54
C LYS A 481 -61.01 -15.82 -7.75
N SER A 482 -61.16 -16.98 -8.38
CA SER A 482 -62.23 -17.25 -9.32
C SER A 482 -63.53 -17.48 -8.55
N SER A 483 -64.24 -16.41 -8.20
CA SER A 483 -65.65 -16.50 -7.87
C SER A 483 -66.23 -15.09 -7.86
N ASP A 484 -66.78 -14.70 -9.01
CA ASP A 484 -68.01 -13.89 -9.10
C ASP A 484 -68.39 -13.82 -10.58
N VAL A 485 -69.06 -14.86 -11.06
CA VAL A 485 -69.89 -14.78 -12.26
C VAL A 485 -71.33 -14.59 -11.76
N PRO A 486 -71.95 -13.42 -11.95
CA PRO A 486 -73.36 -13.28 -11.69
C PRO A 486 -74.13 -14.04 -12.78
N SER A 487 -74.94 -14.99 -12.36
CA SER A 487 -75.94 -15.61 -13.23
C SER A 487 -76.94 -14.55 -13.69
N THR A 488 -77.15 -14.42 -14.98
CA THR A 488 -78.45 -13.96 -15.50
C THR A 488 -78.67 -14.48 -16.91
N LYS A 489 -79.71 -15.32 -17.00
CA LYS A 489 -80.69 -15.59 -18.08
C LYS A 489 -80.39 -15.14 -19.49
#